data_AF-A0A8J7HL67-F1
#
_entry.id   AF-A0A8J7HL67-F1
#
_cell.length_a   1.000
_cell.length_b   1.000
_cell.length_c   1.000
_cell.angle_alpha   90.00
_cell.angle_beta   90.00
_cell.angle_gamma   90.00
#
_symmetry.space_group_name_H-M   'P 1'
#
loop_
_entity.id
_entity.type
_entity.pdbx_description
1 polymer ?
#
loop_
_entity_poly.entity_id
_entity_poly.type
_entity_poly.pdbx_seq_one_letter_code
_entity_poly.pdbx_strand_id
1 'polypeptide(L)' 'MTFDISTPIIWYPGQIDIDLDEEVSLMMERAKATSDLLNGTLETDTFLDLLDGQGFDVFELAESCWTIPVFTA' A
#
# COMPACT_ATOMS: atom_id res chain seq x y z
N MET A 1 -16.06 -6.26 -3.79
CA MET A 1 -15.33 -5.93 -2.55
C MET A 1 -14.39 -4.80 -2.91
N THR A 2 -14.67 -3.57 -2.48
CA THR A 2 -13.75 -2.43 -2.62
C THR A 2 -12.57 -2.69 -1.71
N PHE A 3 -11.37 -2.83 -2.29
CA PHE A 3 -10.15 -2.89 -1.49
C PHE A 3 -9.95 -1.53 -0.84
N ASP A 4 -9.90 -1.54 0.48
CA ASP A 4 -9.45 -0.39 1.23
C ASP A 4 -7.93 -0.42 1.28
N ILE A 5 -7.34 0.25 0.31
CA ILE A 5 -5.92 0.61 0.22
C ILE A 5 -5.62 1.84 1.09
N SER A 6 -6.53 2.22 2.00
CA SER A 6 -6.21 3.16 3.06
C SER A 6 -4.92 2.66 3.70
N THR A 7 -3.91 3.51 3.62
CA THR A 7 -2.67 3.34 4.34
C THR A 7 -2.90 4.08 5.65
N PRO A 8 -3.39 3.40 6.71
CA PRO A 8 -3.61 4.09 7.97
C PRO A 8 -2.27 4.56 8.50
N ILE A 9 -2.20 5.84 8.89
CA ILE A 9 -1.07 6.34 9.68
C ILE A 9 -1.13 5.62 11.02
N ILE A 10 -0.06 4.88 11.35
CA ILE A 10 0.05 4.21 12.65
C ILE A 10 0.62 5.21 13.64
N TRP A 11 -0.26 5.86 14.41
CA TRP A 11 0.13 6.71 15.54
C TRP A 11 0.06 5.91 16.84
N TYR A 12 1.17 5.81 17.57
CA TYR A 12 1.20 5.30 18.94
C TYR A 12 1.58 6.38 20.00
N PRO A 13 1.04 6.30 21.23
CA PRO A 13 1.38 7.24 22.29
C PRO A 13 2.87 7.22 22.63
N GLY A 14 3.53 8.39 22.58
CA GLY A 14 4.97 8.53 22.84
C GLY A 14 5.85 8.44 21.60
N GLN A 15 5.27 8.32 20.40
CA GLN A 15 5.98 8.49 19.13
C GLN A 15 6.63 9.87 19.06
N ILE A 16 7.89 9.91 18.64
CA ILE A 16 8.62 11.16 18.43
C ILE A 16 8.25 11.75 17.07
N ASP A 17 8.29 13.08 16.94
CA ASP A 17 7.80 13.79 15.76
C ASP A 17 8.45 13.31 14.45
N ILE A 18 9.74 12.96 14.48
CA ILE A 18 10.46 12.47 13.30
C ILE A 18 9.93 11.11 12.81
N ASP A 19 9.59 10.20 13.72
CA ASP A 19 9.02 8.89 13.36
C ASP A 19 7.61 9.07 12.78
N LEU A 20 6.88 10.08 13.25
CA LEU A 20 5.56 10.41 12.69
C LEU A 20 5.69 11.02 11.29
N ASP A 21 6.65 11.91 11.07
CA ASP A 21 6.91 12.51 9.75
C ASP A 21 7.34 11.45 8.72
N GLU A 22 8.15 10.46 9.14
CA GLU A 22 8.53 9.32 8.31
C GLU A 22 7.31 8.45 7.96
N GLU A 23 6.47 8.11 8.95
CA GLU A 23 5.23 7.34 8.73
C GLU A 23 4.25 8.07 7.79
N VAL A 24 4.08 9.38 7.96
CA VAL A 24 3.23 10.21 7.08
C VAL A 24 3.79 10.23 5.66
N SER A 25 5.11 10.33 5.50
CA SER A 25 5.76 10.32 4.19
C SER A 25 5.56 8.98 3.48
N LEU A 26 5.78 7.87 4.18
CA LEU A 26 5.55 6.52 3.65
C LEU A 26 4.08 6.27 3.30
N MET A 27 3.15 6.82 4.10
CA MET A 27 1.72 6.76 3.84
C MET A 27 1.34 7.50 2.55
N MET A 28 1.85 8.72 2.36
CA MET A 28 1.61 9.50 1.13
C MET A 28 2.19 8.82 -0.10
N GLU A 29 3.39 8.25 0.00
CA GLU A 29 4.05 7.55 -1.11
C GLU A 29 3.22 6.34 -1.57
N ARG A 30 2.80 5.50 -0.63
CA ARG A 30 1.92 4.35 -0.92
C ARG A 30 0.60 4.79 -1.53
N ALA A 31 -0.07 5.79 -0.96
CA ALA A 31 -1.34 6.29 -1.48
C ALA A 31 -1.23 6.78 -2.92
N LYS A 32 -0.13 7.47 -3.26
CA LYS A 32 0.17 7.89 -4.64
C LYS A 32 0.42 6.68 -5.54
N ALA A 33 1.29 5.76 -5.12
CA ALA A 33 1.64 4.58 -5.90
C ALA A 33 0.41 3.71 -6.20
N THR A 34 -0.51 3.57 -5.24
CA THR A 34 -1.75 2.85 -5.46
C THR A 34 -2.69 3.59 -6.40
N SER A 35 -2.80 4.92 -6.30
CA SER A 35 -3.55 5.70 -7.28
C SER A 35 -2.98 5.54 -8.70
N ASP A 36 -1.66 5.52 -8.84
CA ASP A 36 -0.99 5.37 -10.13
C ASP A 36 -1.17 3.95 -10.70
N LEU A 37 -1.14 2.91 -9.85
CA LEU A 37 -1.47 1.53 -10.23
C LEU A 37 -2.91 1.43 -10.75
N LEU A 38 -3.88 2.00 -10.02
CA LEU A 38 -5.31 1.97 -10.39
C LEU A 38 -5.59 2.73 -11.69
N ASN A 39 -4.84 3.80 -11.96
CA ASN A 39 -4.94 4.56 -13.21
C ASN A 39 -4.15 3.92 -14.37
N GLY A 40 -3.42 2.82 -14.11
CA GLY A 40 -2.60 2.13 -15.11
C GLY A 40 -1.34 2.90 -15.51
N THR A 41 -0.92 3.88 -14.72
CA THR A 41 0.31 4.67 -14.96
C THR A 41 1.53 4.09 -14.25
N LEU A 42 1.33 3.16 -13.31
CA LEU A 42 2.38 2.39 -12.64
C LEU A 42 2.20 0.90 -12.95
N GLU A 43 3.28 0.23 -13.31
CA GLU A 43 3.28 -1.22 -13.51
C GLU A 43 3.16 -1.97 -12.18
N THR A 44 2.46 -3.11 -12.18
CA THR A 44 2.25 -3.93 -10.97
C THR A 44 3.56 -4.36 -10.33
N ASP A 45 4.57 -4.75 -11.12
CA ASP A 45 5.87 -5.17 -10.60
C ASP A 45 6.57 -4.01 -9.86
N THR A 46 6.54 -2.80 -10.44
CA THR A 46 7.10 -1.59 -9.80
C THR A 46 6.36 -1.23 -8.51
N PHE A 47 5.05 -1.45 -8.46
CA PHE A 47 4.27 -1.25 -7.25
C PHE A 47 4.63 -2.26 -6.16
N LEU A 48 4.80 -3.54 -6.51
CA LEU A 48 5.19 -4.58 -5.56
C LEU A 48 6.62 -4.35 -5.05
N ASP A 49 7.57 -3.99 -5.92
CA ASP A 49 8.94 -3.64 -5.50
C ASP A 49 8.97 -2.48 -4.50
N LEU A 50 8.10 -1.48 -4.66
CA LEU A 50 7.97 -0.36 -3.73
C LEU A 50 7.48 -0.83 -2.36
N LEU A 51 6.52 -1.76 -2.32
CA LEU A 51 6.02 -2.31 -1.06
C LEU A 51 7.05 -3.21 -0.37
N ASP A 52 7.78 -4.04 -1.11
CA ASP A 52 8.88 -4.86 -0.58
C ASP A 52 9.97 -3.98 0.04
N GLY A 53 10.32 -2.88 -0.64
CA GLY A 53 11.29 -1.89 -0.15
C GLY A 53 10.88 -1.18 1.15
N GLN A 54 9.58 -1.14 1.46
CA GLN A 54 9.04 -0.60 2.71
C GLN A 54 8.83 -1.68 3.79
N GLY A 55 9.26 -2.92 3.53
CA GLY A 55 9.19 -4.03 4.48
C GLY A 55 7.84 -4.77 4.52
N PHE A 56 6.98 -4.57 3.52
CA PHE A 56 5.76 -5.37 3.37
C PHE A 56 6.10 -6.74 2.79
N ASP A 57 5.45 -7.80 3.29
CA ASP A 57 5.54 -9.12 2.68
C ASP A 57 4.70 -9.14 1.40
N VAL A 58 5.38 -8.95 0.27
CA VAL A 58 4.74 -8.95 -1.05
C VAL A 58 4.15 -10.30 -1.45
N PHE A 59 4.61 -11.41 -0.88
CA PHE A 59 4.02 -12.73 -1.14
C PHE A 59 2.66 -12.87 -0.44
N GLU A 60 2.55 -12.39 0.81
CA GLU A 60 1.28 -12.31 1.52
C GLU A 60 0.30 -11.35 0.81
N LEU A 61 0.80 -10.19 0.37
CA LEU A 61 0.01 -9.24 -0.40
C LEU A 61 -0.44 -9.83 -1.74
N ALA A 62 0.44 -10.50 -2.49
CA ALA A 62 0.12 -11.13 -3.76
C ALA A 62 -0.92 -12.25 -3.60
N GLU A 63 -0.82 -13.08 -2.55
CA GLU A 63 -1.82 -14.10 -2.22
C GLU A 63 -3.19 -13.47 -1.93
N SER A 64 -3.22 -12.31 -1.27
CA SER A 64 -4.46 -11.55 -1.06
C SER A 64 -5.01 -10.95 -2.37
N CYS A 65 -4.14 -10.48 -3.27
CA CYS A 65 -4.50 -9.89 -4.56
C CYS A 65 -5.01 -10.91 -5.58
N TRP A 66 -4.58 -12.18 -5.52
CA TRP A 66 -5.04 -13.25 -6.42
C TRP A 66 -6.47 -13.73 -6.12
N THR A 67 -7.08 -13.29 -5.03
CA THR A 67 -8.52 -13.38 -4.82
C THR A 67 -9.23 -12.16 -5.43
N ILE A 68 -9.06 -11.93 -6.74
CA ILE A 68 -9.98 -11.05 -7.47
C ILE A 68 -11.35 -11.73 -7.35
N PRO A 69 -12.35 -11.14 -6.66
CA PRO A 69 -13.69 -11.68 -6.72
C PRO A 69 -14.13 -11.57 -8.17
N VAL A 70 -14.17 -12.70 -8.88
CA VAL A 70 -14.85 -12.79 -10.16
C VAL A 70 -16.29 -12.42 -9.86
N PHE A 71 -16.68 -11.20 -10.22
CA PHE A 71 -18.07 -10.77 -10.15
C PHE A 71 -18.84 -11.61 -11.18
N THR A 72 -19.38 -12.73 -10.74
CA THR A 72 -20.45 -13.40 -11.47
C THR A 72 -21.70 -12.55 -11.32
N ALA A 73 -22.19 -12.06 -12.46
CA ALA A 73 -23.42 -11.29 -12.59
C ALA A 73 -24.66 -12.05 -12.13
#